data_AF-A0A2V8TYY3-F1
#
_entry.id   AF-A0A2V8TYY3-F1
#
_cell.length_a   1.000
_cell.length_b   1.000
_cell.length_c   1.000
_cell.angle_alpha   90.00
_cell.angle_beta   90.00
_cell.angle_gamma   90.00
#
_symmetry.space_group_name_H-M   'P 1'
#
loop_
_entity.id
_entity.type
_entity.pdbx_description
1 polymer ?
#
loop_
_entity_poly.entity_id
_entity_poly.type
_entity_poly.pdbx_seq_one_letter_code
_entity_poly.pdbx_strand_id
1 'polypeptide(L)'
;REFEDNQLYDFPNFSLKMNRAMLRVRIQERGSLLTYKEAPRVEGGAKVRDEIEVGVSSGETLVVILSKLGMRPLFRYQKYRAVYRYAELIITVDETPIGVFLELEGPKPLIDEVAMRLGYKSTDYIVKSYLTLYQDYLKTRGLPLKDMVFDAP
;
A
#
# COMPACT_ATOMS: atom_id res chain seq x y z
N ARG A 1 -14.73 6.28 -5.30
CA ARG A 1 -14.36 5.07 -4.53
C ARG A 1 -14.06 3.97 -5.54
N GLU A 2 -12.91 3.32 -5.45
CA GLU A 2 -12.45 2.31 -6.39
C GLU A 2 -11.91 1.10 -5.63
N PHE A 3 -12.18 -0.10 -6.13
CA PHE A 3 -11.62 -1.32 -5.59
C PHE A 3 -10.18 -1.53 -6.07
N GLU A 4 -9.29 -1.91 -5.17
CA GLU A 4 -7.92 -2.28 -5.47
C GLU A 4 -7.61 -3.68 -4.93
N ASP A 5 -7.15 -4.57 -5.80
CA ASP A 5 -6.55 -5.85 -5.43
C ASP A 5 -5.03 -5.78 -5.64
N ASN A 6 -4.29 -5.66 -4.54
CA ASN A 6 -2.85 -5.42 -4.57
C ASN A 6 -2.10 -6.71 -4.25
N GLN A 7 -1.12 -7.06 -5.07
CA GLN A 7 -0.25 -8.22 -4.89
C GLN A 7 1.22 -7.76 -4.84
N LEU A 8 1.91 -8.08 -3.75
CA LEU A 8 3.33 -7.81 -3.57
C LEU A 8 4.17 -8.98 -4.06
N TYR A 9 5.23 -8.70 -4.81
CA TYR A 9 6.13 -9.70 -5.38
C TYR A 9 7.55 -9.53 -4.88
N ASP A 10 8.26 -10.65 -4.81
CA ASP A 10 9.70 -10.71 -4.63
C ASP A 10 10.26 -11.95 -5.33
N PHE A 11 11.58 -12.04 -5.41
CA PHE A 11 12.27 -13.26 -5.80
C PHE A 11 12.35 -14.25 -4.63
N PRO A 12 12.59 -15.55 -4.88
CA PRO A 12 12.66 -16.57 -3.83
C PRO A 12 13.73 -16.30 -2.77
N ASN A 13 14.75 -15.51 -3.10
CA ASN A 13 15.82 -15.07 -2.20
C ASN A 13 15.47 -13.78 -1.42
N PHE A 14 14.24 -13.26 -1.53
CA PHE A 14 13.78 -12.03 -0.87
C PHE A 14 14.64 -10.80 -1.15
N SER A 15 15.21 -10.70 -2.35
CA SER A 15 16.15 -9.62 -2.69
C SER A 15 15.52 -8.23 -2.61
N LEU A 16 14.24 -8.06 -2.98
CA LEU A 16 13.58 -6.76 -2.85
C LEU A 16 13.37 -6.39 -1.39
N LYS A 17 12.88 -7.33 -0.56
CA LYS A 17 12.73 -7.13 0.87
C LYS A 17 14.07 -6.77 1.55
N MET A 18 15.16 -7.48 1.22
CA MET A 18 16.50 -7.18 1.76
C MET A 18 16.95 -5.77 1.40
N ASN A 19 16.64 -5.31 0.18
CA ASN A 19 16.89 -3.95 -0.27
C ASN A 19 15.83 -2.93 0.19
N ARG A 20 14.88 -3.34 1.04
CA ARG A 20 13.73 -2.53 1.50
C ARG A 20 12.87 -1.98 0.35
N ALA A 21 13.03 -2.53 -0.85
CA ALA A 21 12.25 -2.24 -2.04
C ALA A 21 10.97 -3.09 -2.08
N MET A 22 10.06 -2.76 -2.99
CA MET A 22 8.79 -3.46 -3.13
C MET A 22 8.32 -3.40 -4.58
N LEU A 23 7.98 -4.55 -5.15
CA LEU A 23 7.25 -4.61 -6.41
C LEU A 23 5.79 -4.94 -6.11
N ARG A 24 4.87 -4.20 -6.72
CA ARG A 24 3.43 -4.40 -6.54
C ARG A 24 2.73 -4.41 -7.89
N VAL A 25 1.87 -5.40 -8.09
CA VAL A 25 0.82 -5.38 -9.11
C VAL A 25 -0.47 -4.96 -8.43
N ARG A 26 -1.11 -3.90 -8.92
CA ARG A 26 -2.46 -3.50 -8.51
C ARG A 26 -3.41 -3.83 -9.65
N ILE A 27 -4.44 -4.62 -9.35
CA ILE A 27 -5.52 -4.98 -10.27
C ILE A 27 -6.76 -4.16 -9.87
N GLN A 28 -7.34 -3.47 -10.86
CA GLN A 28 -8.56 -2.67 -10.71
C GLN A 28 -9.43 -2.87 -11.95
N GLU A 29 -10.73 -2.56 -11.83
CA GLU A 29 -11.68 -2.71 -12.95
C GLU A 29 -11.31 -1.87 -14.18
N ARG A 30 -10.70 -0.70 -13.96
CA ARG A 30 -10.41 0.29 -15.02
C ARG A 30 -8.96 0.25 -15.53
N GLY A 31 -8.21 -0.78 -15.18
CA GLY A 31 -6.80 -0.93 -15.54
C GLY A 31 -5.97 -1.43 -14.37
N SER A 32 -4.80 -1.95 -14.70
CA SER A 32 -3.86 -2.44 -13.69
C SER A 32 -2.58 -1.59 -13.69
N LEU A 33 -1.89 -1.56 -12.56
CA LEU A 33 -0.65 -0.81 -12.39
C LEU A 33 0.47 -1.76 -11.91
N LEU A 34 1.66 -1.55 -12.44
CA LEU A 34 2.89 -2.10 -11.88
C LEU A 34 3.65 -0.96 -11.20
N THR A 35 3.92 -1.10 -9.91
CA THR A 35 4.67 -0.12 -9.12
C THR A 35 5.93 -0.76 -8.55
N TYR A 36 7.09 -0.15 -8.79
CA TYR A 36 8.32 -0.40 -8.03
C TYR A 36 8.53 0.73 -7.04
N LYS A 37 8.63 0.40 -5.75
CA LYS A 37 8.86 1.36 -4.68
C LYS A 37 10.23 1.16 -4.07
N GLU A 38 11.07 2.20 -4.06
CA GLU A 38 12.45 2.14 -3.56
C GLU A 38 12.54 2.00 -2.03
N ALA A 39 13.73 1.86 -1.46
CA ALA A 39 13.87 1.92 -0.01
C ALA A 39 13.35 3.27 0.52
N PRO A 40 12.54 3.30 1.60
CA PRO A 40 12.09 4.57 2.16
C PRO A 40 13.25 5.30 2.83
N ARG A 41 13.28 6.63 2.68
CA ARG A 41 14.14 7.55 3.42
C ARG A 41 13.31 8.41 4.38
N VAL A 42 13.96 8.97 5.40
CA VAL A 42 13.32 9.89 6.34
C VAL A 42 13.82 11.30 6.05
N GLU A 43 12.91 12.20 5.73
CA GLU A 43 13.20 13.61 5.47
C GLU A 43 12.25 14.47 6.32
N GLY A 44 12.80 15.34 7.16
CA GLY A 44 11.98 16.20 8.03
C GLY A 44 11.03 15.45 8.98
N GLY A 45 11.32 14.19 9.32
CA GLY A 45 10.45 13.34 10.14
C GLY A 45 9.28 12.71 9.38
N ALA A 46 9.19 12.89 8.06
CA ALA A 46 8.27 12.17 7.20
C ALA A 46 8.96 10.99 6.50
N LYS A 47 8.21 9.91 6.27
CA LYS A 47 8.65 8.79 5.45
C LYS A 47 8.44 9.14 3.98
N VAL A 48 9.54 9.26 3.24
CA VAL A 48 9.54 9.56 1.80
C VAL A 48 9.98 8.31 1.04
N ARG A 49 9.35 8.05 -0.12
CA ARG A 49 9.64 6.87 -0.93
C ARG A 49 9.43 7.22 -2.41
N ASP A 50 10.46 6.97 -3.21
CA ASP A 50 10.35 7.14 -4.66
C ASP A 50 9.62 5.93 -5.25
N GLU A 51 8.73 6.20 -6.21
CA GLU A 51 7.91 5.20 -6.88
C GLU A 51 8.02 5.34 -8.39
N ILE A 52 8.24 4.23 -9.07
CA ILE A 52 8.18 4.12 -10.53
C ILE A 52 6.91 3.32 -10.83
N GLU A 53 5.96 3.94 -11.52
CA GLU A 53 4.66 3.34 -11.80
C GLU A 53 4.35 3.36 -13.30
N VAL A 54 3.80 2.26 -13.80
CA VAL A 54 3.35 2.14 -15.19
C VAL A 54 1.99 1.46 -15.26
N GLY A 55 1.14 1.97 -16.15
CA GLY A 55 -0.11 1.33 -16.50
C GLY A 55 0.12 0.08 -17.36
N VAL A 56 -0.60 -0.99 -17.02
CA VAL A 56 -0.59 -2.24 -17.80
C VAL A 56 -2.02 -2.63 -18.16
N SER A 57 -2.19 -3.15 -19.37
CA SER A 57 -3.50 -3.47 -19.93
C SER A 57 -4.18 -4.67 -19.26
N SER A 58 -3.39 -5.62 -18.75
CA SER A 58 -3.89 -6.75 -17.96
C SER A 58 -2.91 -7.07 -16.83
N GLY A 59 -3.38 -6.90 -15.60
CA GLY A 59 -2.64 -7.28 -14.41
C GLY A 59 -2.45 -8.80 -14.34
N GLU A 60 -3.45 -9.58 -14.74
CA GLU A 60 -3.40 -11.05 -14.76
C GLU A 60 -2.29 -11.56 -15.69
N THR A 61 -2.18 -10.98 -16.90
CA THR A 61 -1.11 -11.31 -17.85
C THR A 61 0.26 -10.94 -17.27
N LEU A 62 0.36 -9.77 -16.64
CA LEU A 62 1.59 -9.36 -15.97
C LEU A 62 1.98 -10.34 -14.84
N VAL A 63 1.03 -10.80 -14.02
CA VAL A 63 1.28 -11.81 -12.97
C VAL A 63 1.87 -13.09 -13.56
N VAL A 64 1.35 -13.56 -14.69
CA VAL A 64 1.90 -14.73 -15.40
C VAL A 64 3.34 -14.47 -15.84
N ILE A 65 3.63 -13.30 -16.41
CA ILE A 65 4.99 -12.92 -16.83
C ILE A 65 5.95 -12.90 -15.62
N LEU A 66 5.56 -12.23 -14.53
CA LEU A 66 6.39 -12.16 -13.32
C LEU A 66 6.69 -13.54 -12.74
N SER A 67 5.70 -14.45 -12.75
CA SER A 67 5.90 -15.85 -12.34
C SER A 67 6.91 -16.57 -13.24
N LYS A 68 6.85 -16.38 -14.57
CA LYS A 68 7.82 -16.95 -15.52
C LYS A 68 9.22 -16.38 -15.37
N LEU A 69 9.35 -15.13 -14.91
CA LEU A 69 10.62 -14.50 -14.54
C LEU A 69 11.16 -14.97 -13.16
N GLY A 70 10.43 -15.85 -12.48
CA GLY A 70 10.84 -16.45 -11.21
C GLY A 70 10.40 -15.68 -9.97
N MET A 71 9.61 -14.62 -10.11
CA MET A 71 9.04 -13.91 -8.96
C MET A 71 7.84 -14.66 -8.38
N ARG A 72 7.56 -14.42 -7.10
CA ARG A 72 6.44 -15.05 -6.37
C ARG A 72 5.63 -14.00 -5.61
N PRO A 73 4.30 -14.16 -5.54
CA PRO A 73 3.50 -13.31 -4.67
C PRO A 73 3.85 -13.62 -3.21
N LEU A 74 4.05 -12.57 -2.41
CA LEU A 74 4.34 -12.67 -0.98
C LEU A 74 3.17 -12.28 -0.09
N PHE A 75 2.35 -11.34 -0.57
CA PHE A 75 1.22 -10.82 0.19
C PHE A 75 0.23 -10.19 -0.76
N ARG A 76 -1.04 -10.60 -0.64
CA ARG A 76 -2.16 -9.95 -1.31
C ARG A 76 -3.00 -9.18 -0.30
N TYR A 77 -3.43 -7.99 -0.69
CA TYR A 77 -4.34 -7.20 0.12
C TYR A 77 -5.33 -6.41 -0.74
N GLN A 78 -6.57 -6.34 -0.26
CA GLN A 78 -7.64 -5.63 -0.92
C GLN A 78 -8.05 -4.40 -0.14
N LYS A 79 -8.51 -3.38 -0.85
CA LYS A 79 -9.09 -2.17 -0.27
C LYS A 79 -10.04 -1.47 -1.22
N TYR A 80 -10.92 -0.65 -0.66
CA TYR A 80 -11.61 0.38 -1.42
C TYR A 80 -10.97 1.74 -1.10
N ARG A 81 -10.52 2.44 -2.13
CA ARG A 81 -9.87 3.75 -1.99
C ARG A 81 -10.77 4.85 -2.53
N ALA A 82 -10.94 5.90 -1.75
CA ALA A 82 -11.42 7.20 -2.23
C ALA A 82 -10.25 8.19 -2.22
N VAL A 83 -10.08 8.95 -3.30
CA VAL A 83 -9.00 9.93 -3.45
C VAL A 83 -9.60 11.33 -3.54
N TYR A 84 -9.05 12.24 -2.76
CA TYR A 84 -9.36 13.67 -2.77
C TYR A 84 -8.06 14.46 -2.94
N ARG A 85 -8.16 15.67 -3.50
CA ARG A 85 -7.03 16.58 -3.67
C ARG A 85 -7.34 17.90 -2.97
N TYR A 86 -6.38 18.40 -2.21
CA TYR A 86 -6.47 19.70 -1.54
C TYR A 86 -5.10 20.38 -1.59
N ALA A 87 -4.99 21.45 -2.38
CA ALA A 87 -3.69 22.06 -2.72
C ALA A 87 -2.70 20.98 -3.23
N GLU A 88 -1.51 20.90 -2.63
CA GLU A 88 -0.48 19.89 -2.96
C GLU A 88 -0.66 18.56 -2.20
N LEU A 89 -1.75 18.41 -1.45
CA LEU A 89 -2.05 17.23 -0.66
C LEU A 89 -2.94 16.26 -1.45
N ILE A 90 -2.54 14.99 -1.47
CA ILE A 90 -3.39 13.87 -1.82
C ILE A 90 -3.92 13.28 -0.52
N ILE A 91 -5.24 13.20 -0.42
CA ILE A 91 -5.94 12.63 0.72
C ILE A 91 -6.58 11.33 0.25
N THR A 92 -6.26 10.22 0.89
CA THR A 92 -6.90 8.94 0.58
C THR A 92 -7.61 8.36 1.79
N VAL A 93 -8.81 7.84 1.55
CA VAL A 93 -9.57 7.07 2.55
C VAL A 93 -9.62 5.63 2.05
N ASP A 94 -9.01 4.76 2.83
CA ASP A 94 -8.83 3.35 2.53
C ASP A 94 -9.66 2.50 3.47
N GLU A 95 -10.69 1.88 2.92
CA GLU A 95 -11.44 0.85 3.61
C GLU A 95 -10.77 -0.50 3.35
N THR A 96 -10.35 -1.18 4.41
CA THR A 96 -9.64 -2.46 4.36
C THR A 96 -10.37 -3.51 5.20
N PRO A 97 -10.05 -4.81 5.07
CA PRO A 97 -10.58 -5.86 5.94
C PRO A 97 -10.30 -5.68 7.44
N ILE A 98 -9.34 -4.82 7.80
CA ILE A 98 -8.96 -4.58 9.21
C ILE A 98 -9.35 -3.19 9.73
N GLY A 99 -10.10 -2.42 8.95
CA GLY A 99 -10.55 -1.08 9.34
C GLY A 99 -10.33 -0.03 8.25
N VAL A 100 -10.67 1.21 8.60
CA VAL A 100 -10.57 2.37 7.71
C VAL A 100 -9.34 3.20 8.08
N PHE A 101 -8.58 3.60 7.06
CA PHE A 101 -7.36 4.40 7.22
C PHE A 101 -7.47 5.69 6.39
N LEU A 102 -6.92 6.77 6.94
CA LEU A 102 -6.75 8.05 6.26
C LEU A 102 -5.25 8.25 5.98
N GLU A 103 -4.89 8.38 4.70
CA GLU A 103 -3.52 8.75 4.32
C GLU A 103 -3.50 10.19 3.78
N LEU A 104 -2.53 10.96 4.25
CA LEU A 104 -2.24 12.31 3.77
C LEU A 104 -0.84 12.28 3.15
N GLU A 105 -0.76 12.48 1.85
CA GLU A 105 0.49 12.45 1.08
C GLU A 105 0.76 13.83 0.49
N GLY A 106 1.91 14.42 0.84
CA GLY A 106 2.31 15.75 0.38
C GLY A 106 3.32 16.40 1.33
N PRO A 107 3.51 17.73 1.25
CA PRO A 107 4.40 18.45 2.13
C PRO A 107 4.03 18.28 3.60
N LYS A 108 5.01 17.96 4.47
CA LYS A 108 4.77 17.71 5.89
C LYS A 108 4.01 18.85 6.62
N PRO A 109 4.33 20.14 6.41
CA PRO A 109 3.57 21.22 7.05
C PRO A 109 2.07 21.18 6.70
N LEU A 110 1.74 20.84 5.44
CA LEU A 110 0.37 20.72 4.97
C LEU A 110 -0.33 19.46 5.50
N ILE A 111 0.41 18.35 5.62
CA ILE A 111 -0.08 17.14 6.32
C ILE A 111 -0.50 17.49 7.75
N ASP A 112 0.38 18.16 8.50
CA ASP A 112 0.13 18.50 9.91
C ASP A 112 -1.03 19.48 10.08
N GLU A 113 -1.15 20.48 9.20
CA GLU A 113 -2.27 21.42 9.19
C GLU A 113 -3.60 20.69 8.93
N VAL A 114 -3.68 19.89 7.86
CA VAL A 114 -4.92 19.20 7.46
C VAL A 114 -5.31 18.14 8.48
N ALA A 115 -4.35 17.37 9.01
CA ALA A 115 -4.60 16.40 10.07
C ALA A 115 -5.23 17.07 11.31
N MET A 116 -4.68 18.20 11.74
CA MET A 116 -5.21 18.96 12.88
C MET A 116 -6.64 19.45 12.63
N ARG A 117 -6.94 19.95 11.43
CA ARG A 117 -8.29 20.36 11.03
C ARG A 117 -9.29 19.21 11.00
N LEU A 118 -8.82 18.00 10.71
CA LEU A 118 -9.60 16.76 10.75
C LEU A 118 -9.70 16.15 12.17
N GLY A 119 -9.08 16.79 13.17
CA GLY A 119 -9.14 16.36 14.57
C GLY A 119 -8.05 15.37 14.99
N TYR A 120 -7.05 15.11 14.16
CA TYR A 120 -5.94 14.21 14.44
C TYR A 120 -4.71 14.97 14.95
N LYS A 121 -3.89 14.30 15.75
CA LYS A 121 -2.60 14.77 16.24
C LYS A 121 -1.48 13.92 15.66
N SER A 122 -0.25 14.43 15.71
CA SER A 122 0.94 13.68 15.26
C SER A 122 1.15 12.36 16.01
N THR A 123 0.64 12.24 17.24
CA THR A 123 0.64 10.98 18.02
C THR A 123 -0.29 9.91 17.46
N ASP A 124 -1.26 10.30 16.62
CA ASP A 124 -2.20 9.38 15.97
C ASP A 124 -1.63 8.84 14.65
N TYR A 125 -0.49 9.38 14.18
CA TYR A 125 0.08 8.99 12.90
C TYR A 125 0.62 7.57 12.92
N ILE A 126 0.32 6.85 11.84
CA ILE A 126 0.75 5.47 11.65
C ILE A 126 1.82 5.44 10.56
N VAL A 127 3.04 5.03 10.94
CA VAL A 127 4.17 4.88 9.99
C VAL A 127 4.32 3.46 9.41
N LYS A 128 3.47 2.54 9.88
CA LYS A 128 3.44 1.13 9.48
C LYS A 128 2.80 0.98 8.09
N SER A 129 3.27 0.02 7.30
CA SER A 129 2.58 -0.37 6.06
C SER A 129 1.36 -1.25 6.39
N TYR A 130 0.46 -1.42 5.42
CA TYR A 130 -0.67 -2.36 5.54
C TYR A 130 -0.24 -3.78 5.91
N LEU A 131 0.86 -4.29 5.34
CA LEU A 131 1.39 -5.61 5.73
C LEU A 131 1.74 -5.66 7.22
N THR A 132 2.42 -4.65 7.75
CA THR A 132 2.78 -4.60 9.17
C THR A 132 1.55 -4.42 10.07
N LEU A 133 0.59 -3.57 9.67
CA LEU A 133 -0.68 -3.42 10.37
C LEU A 133 -1.47 -4.73 10.42
N TYR A 134 -1.48 -5.47 9.30
CA TYR A 134 -2.16 -6.75 9.22
C TYR A 134 -1.49 -7.83 10.06
N GLN A 135 -0.16 -7.88 10.07
CA GLN A 135 0.59 -8.79 10.94
C GLN A 135 0.29 -8.53 12.42
N ASP A 136 0.22 -7.27 12.84
CA ASP A 136 -0.17 -6.91 14.22
C ASP A 136 -1.62 -7.31 14.52
N TYR A 137 -2.54 -7.07 13.57
CA TYR A 137 -3.94 -7.46 13.67
C TYR A 137 -4.12 -8.98 13.86
N LEU A 138 -3.36 -9.79 13.12
CA LEU A 138 -3.40 -11.25 13.23
C LEU A 138 -2.75 -11.75 14.52
N LYS A 139 -1.58 -11.19 14.88
CA LYS A 139 -0.83 -11.57 16.09
C LYS A 139 -1.67 -11.36 17.35
N THR A 140 -2.37 -10.23 17.45
CA THR A 140 -3.27 -9.93 18.57
C THR A 140 -4.47 -10.89 18.67
N ARG A 141 -4.77 -11.64 17.60
CA ARG A 141 -5.85 -12.63 17.53
C ARG A 141 -5.36 -14.08 17.50
N GLY A 142 -4.05 -14.31 17.58
CA GLY A 142 -3.48 -15.65 17.48
C GLY A 142 -3.71 -16.32 16.12
N LEU A 143 -3.90 -15.55 15.04
CA LEU A 143 -4.18 -16.06 13.71
C LEU A 143 -2.89 -16.22 12.88
N PRO A 144 -2.80 -17.21 11.98
CA PRO A 144 -1.67 -17.35 11.08
C PRO A 144 -1.64 -16.23 10.03
N LEU A 145 -0.44 -15.98 9.48
CA LEU A 145 -0.30 -15.05 8.35
C LEU A 145 -1.07 -15.58 7.14
N LYS A 146 -1.89 -14.72 6.56
CA LYS A 146 -2.65 -14.95 5.33
C LYS A 146 -2.73 -13.66 4.53
N ASP A 147 -3.47 -13.68 3.43
CA ASP A 147 -3.77 -12.47 2.65
C ASP A 147 -4.83 -11.61 3.36
N MET A 148 -4.72 -10.30 3.21
CA MET A 148 -5.69 -9.33 3.75
C MET A 148 -6.77 -9.03 2.70
N VAL A 149 -7.65 -9.98 2.47
CA VAL A 149 -8.75 -9.88 1.50
C VAL A 149 -10.10 -9.73 2.20
N PHE A 150 -11.07 -9.12 1.52
CA PHE A 150 -12.45 -9.11 2.00
C PHE A 150 -13.02 -10.52 1.93
N ASP A 151 -13.91 -10.86 2.85
CA ASP A 151 -14.67 -12.10 2.74
C ASP A 151 -15.51 -12.07 1.45
N ALA A 152 -15.62 -13.22 0.79
CA ALA A 152 -16.54 -13.34 -0.32
C ALA A 152 -17.97 -13.06 0.19
N PRO A 153 -18.81 -12.37 -0.60
CA PRO A 153 -20.21 -12.15 -0.25
C PRO A 153 -20.97 -13.47 -0.07
#